data_AF-A0A1V6JYJ2-F1
#
_entry.id   AF-A0A1V6JYJ2-F1
#
_cell.length_a   1.000
_cell.length_b   1.000
_cell.length_c   1.000
_cell.angle_alpha   90.00
_cell.angle_beta   90.00
_cell.angle_gamma   90.00
#
_symmetry.space_group_name_H-M   'P 1'
#
loop_
_entity.id
_entity.type
_entity.pdbx_description
1 polymer ?
#
loop_
_entity_poly.entity_id
_entity_poly.type
_entity_poly.pdbx_seq_one_letter_code
_entity_poly.pdbx_strand_id
1 'polypeptide(L)'
;MVEAADRSVEATVTLDDFAYARLFTTRTAYKNYTAYVNRQPTRIKTIFSIEGLQGPCREASVSGCGEINPLENDPLGLAIGAGTPVLLNGSVGMVTGEGTRSTSERPNLTVIADMTGMQPRYMGGFKTSAGPECITSLGAAIPVLDDRQIAGLLVLDEGIPLPVADITTRTVLGEGTYADVWQQPDREVTYHPGWCEECSTCAAAAVCPTGAFSREAGIDRDRCLACTACLFACPNDAFEAGEGSLRVRGRRIPITLRQSGRTLAEDLCRDLKEMILDSRFTFTGGGIR
;
A
#
# COMPACT_ATOMS: atom_id res chain seq x y z
N MET A 1 20.24 17.23 0.91
CA MET A 1 20.94 18.19 1.77
C MET A 1 21.16 17.58 3.14
N VAL A 2 22.40 17.24 3.49
CA VAL A 2 22.79 16.89 4.87
C VAL A 2 23.50 18.11 5.44
N GLU A 3 23.06 18.57 6.61
CA GLU A 3 23.59 19.75 7.27
C GLU A 3 24.35 19.35 8.53
N ALA A 4 25.59 19.83 8.67
CA ALA A 4 26.36 19.74 9.90
C ALA A 4 27.08 21.06 10.17
N ALA A 5 26.74 21.70 11.29
CA ALA A 5 27.29 22.95 11.81
C ALA A 5 27.34 24.12 10.80
N ASP A 6 28.35 24.15 9.94
CA ASP A 6 28.70 25.22 9.00
C ASP A 6 28.83 24.75 7.54
N ARG A 7 28.48 23.48 7.27
CA ARG A 7 28.62 22.87 5.94
C ARG A 7 27.34 22.18 5.52
N SER A 8 26.94 22.43 4.28
CA SER A 8 25.90 21.69 3.59
C SER A 8 26.52 20.88 2.46
N VAL A 9 26.09 19.63 2.35
CA VAL A 9 26.38 18.79 1.18
C VAL A 9 25.05 18.45 0.51
N GLU A 10 25.00 18.74 -0.78
CA GLU A 10 23.95 18.31 -1.67
C GLU A 10 24.60 17.57 -2.84
N ALA A 11 24.15 16.35 -3.08
CA ALA A 11 24.57 15.53 -4.20
C ALA A 11 23.34 14.83 -4.75
N THR A 12 23.25 14.75 -6.07
CA THR A 12 22.32 13.85 -6.76
C THR A 12 23.11 12.60 -7.10
N VAL A 13 22.63 11.45 -6.62
CA VAL A 13 23.22 10.14 -6.87
C VAL A 13 22.15 9.22 -7.47
N THR A 14 22.59 8.29 -8.28
CA THR A 14 21.81 7.26 -8.95
C THR A 14 22.24 5.88 -8.44
N LEU A 15 21.53 4.82 -8.82
CA LEU A 15 21.94 3.46 -8.46
C LEU A 15 23.32 3.11 -9.04
N ASP A 16 23.69 3.68 -10.19
CA ASP A 16 24.98 3.46 -10.85
C ASP A 16 26.18 4.00 -10.05
N ASP A 17 25.94 4.91 -9.10
CA ASP A 17 26.97 5.48 -8.22
C ASP A 17 27.35 4.53 -7.07
N PHE A 18 26.62 3.42 -6.88
CA PHE A 18 26.83 2.48 -5.78
C PHE A 18 27.23 1.10 -6.31
N ALA A 19 28.33 0.56 -5.79
CA ALA A 19 28.71 -0.84 -6.06
C ALA A 19 27.71 -1.85 -5.49
N TYR A 20 26.90 -1.42 -4.51
CA TYR A 20 25.91 -2.25 -3.85
C TYR A 20 24.81 -1.39 -3.23
N ALA A 21 23.56 -1.66 -3.59
CA ALA A 21 22.40 -1.01 -3.02
C ALA A 21 21.31 -2.06 -2.72
N ARG A 22 20.90 -2.16 -1.45
CA ARG A 22 19.84 -3.08 -1.02
C ARG A 22 18.80 -2.37 -0.18
N LEU A 23 17.55 -2.75 -0.38
CA LEU A 23 16.46 -2.35 0.50
C LEU A 23 16.24 -3.44 1.54
N PHE A 24 16.23 -3.05 2.81
CA PHE A 24 15.86 -3.92 3.92
C PHE A 24 14.60 -3.36 4.60
N THR A 25 13.50 -4.09 4.51
CA THR A 25 12.26 -3.72 5.20
C THR A 25 12.16 -4.45 6.52
N THR A 26 11.92 -3.72 7.62
CA THR A 26 11.74 -4.29 8.96
C THR A 26 10.29 -4.65 9.29
N ARG A 27 9.34 -4.28 8.42
CA ARG A 27 7.90 -4.44 8.63
C ARG A 27 7.11 -4.28 7.33
N THR A 28 6.84 -5.36 6.60
CA THR A 28 6.10 -5.33 5.32
C THR A 28 5.12 -6.51 5.18
N ALA A 29 4.24 -6.46 4.18
CA ALA A 29 3.23 -7.48 3.88
C ALA A 29 2.40 -7.91 5.10
N TYR A 30 1.81 -6.95 5.82
CA TYR A 30 0.88 -7.27 6.90
C TYR A 30 -0.30 -8.07 6.36
N LYS A 31 -0.62 -9.21 6.99
CA LYS A 31 -1.77 -10.04 6.62
C LYS A 31 -3.05 -9.23 6.45
N ASN A 32 -3.49 -8.58 7.52
CA ASN A 32 -4.52 -7.55 7.50
C ASN A 32 -4.17 -6.40 8.44
N TYR A 33 -4.68 -5.21 8.11
CA TYR A 33 -4.45 -4.00 8.89
C TYR A 33 -5.70 -3.55 9.66
N THR A 34 -5.58 -2.47 10.41
CA THR A 34 -6.69 -1.82 11.10
C THR A 34 -7.05 -0.54 10.35
N ALA A 35 -8.34 -0.37 10.02
CA ALA A 35 -8.83 0.90 9.52
C ALA A 35 -8.89 1.93 10.67
N TYR A 36 -8.51 3.17 10.38
CA TYR A 36 -8.49 4.22 11.40
C TYR A 36 -9.54 5.29 11.13
N VAL A 37 -10.23 5.66 12.21
CA VAL A 37 -11.10 6.85 12.31
C VAL A 37 -10.63 7.71 13.47
N ASN A 38 -11.05 8.98 13.51
CA ASN A 38 -10.75 9.89 14.60
C ASN A 38 -12.03 10.25 15.38
N ARG A 39 -12.13 9.88 16.66
CA ARG A 39 -13.28 10.23 17.51
C ARG A 39 -13.23 11.65 18.08
N GLN A 40 -12.08 12.31 18.07
CA GLN A 40 -11.94 13.67 18.61
C GLN A 40 -12.67 14.67 17.71
N PRO A 41 -13.17 15.79 18.25
CA PRO A 41 -13.83 16.81 17.44
C PRO A 41 -12.86 17.56 16.50
N THR A 42 -11.56 17.53 16.80
CA THR A 42 -10.51 18.21 16.04
C THR A 42 -9.77 17.25 15.11
N ARG A 43 -9.11 17.79 14.08
CA ARG A 43 -8.24 17.02 13.18
C ARG A 43 -6.98 16.55 13.91
N ILE A 44 -6.56 15.30 13.64
CA ILE A 44 -5.34 14.72 14.22
C ILE A 44 -4.31 14.44 13.12
N LYS A 45 -3.08 14.93 13.29
CA LYS A 45 -1.95 14.57 12.42
C LYS A 45 -1.55 13.11 12.67
N THR A 46 -1.34 12.37 11.59
CA THR A 46 -1.00 10.95 11.63
C THR A 46 -0.40 10.50 10.30
N ILE A 47 0.41 9.44 10.33
CA ILE A 47 0.91 8.77 9.12
C ILE A 47 -0.22 8.12 8.31
N PHE A 48 -1.42 7.97 8.90
CA PHE A 48 -2.59 7.39 8.23
C PHE A 48 -3.47 8.42 7.52
N SER A 49 -2.99 9.65 7.28
CA SER A 49 -3.74 10.69 6.58
C SER A 49 -2.79 11.67 5.91
N ILE A 50 -3.21 12.29 4.81
CA ILE A 50 -2.41 13.28 4.06
C ILE A 50 -2.41 14.64 4.77
N GLU A 51 -3.58 15.12 5.18
CA GLU A 51 -3.74 16.43 5.84
C GLU A 51 -4.05 16.29 7.35
N GLY A 52 -4.37 15.07 7.80
CA GLY A 52 -4.73 14.73 9.17
C GLY A 52 -6.17 14.21 9.24
N LEU A 53 -6.44 13.25 10.12
CA LEU A 53 -7.72 12.54 10.15
C LEU A 53 -8.82 13.40 10.77
N GLN A 54 -9.89 13.70 10.03
CA GLN A 54 -11.01 14.52 10.47
C GLN A 54 -11.96 13.76 11.41
N GLY A 55 -12.36 14.41 12.49
CA GLY A 55 -13.32 13.87 13.42
C GLY A 55 -14.57 14.74 13.61
N PRO A 56 -15.56 14.25 14.36
CA PRO A 56 -15.66 12.89 14.91
C PRO A 56 -16.17 11.89 13.86
N CYS A 57 -15.35 10.88 13.57
CA CYS A 57 -15.56 9.81 12.59
C CYS A 57 -16.13 10.36 11.27
N ARG A 58 -15.46 11.34 10.65
CA ARG A 58 -15.91 11.91 9.36
C ARG A 58 -15.35 11.18 8.16
N GLU A 59 -14.20 10.56 8.35
CA GLU A 59 -13.46 9.85 7.33
C GLU A 59 -12.73 8.65 7.94
N ALA A 60 -12.42 7.67 7.10
CA ALA A 60 -11.61 6.52 7.43
C ALA A 60 -10.41 6.41 6.49
N SER A 61 -9.32 5.88 7.04
CA SER A 61 -8.13 5.50 6.28
C SER A 61 -7.87 4.00 6.43
N VAL A 62 -7.46 3.36 5.33
CA VAL A 62 -7.26 1.91 5.25
C VAL A 62 -5.94 1.57 4.56
N SER A 63 -5.47 0.34 4.76
CA SER A 63 -4.26 -0.19 4.12
C SER A 63 -4.41 -1.69 3.89
N GLY A 64 -3.66 -2.22 2.93
CA GLY A 64 -3.65 -3.63 2.55
C GLY A 64 -4.36 -3.90 1.23
N CYS A 65 -3.93 -4.95 0.55
CA CYS A 65 -4.43 -5.34 -0.75
C CYS A 65 -5.50 -6.44 -0.69
N GLY A 66 -6.06 -6.79 0.47
CA GLY A 66 -7.17 -7.75 0.57
C GLY A 66 -6.80 -9.18 0.16
N GLU A 67 -7.66 -9.86 -0.56
CA GLU A 67 -7.56 -11.28 -0.94
C GLU A 67 -6.31 -11.69 -1.73
N ILE A 68 -5.54 -10.75 -2.31
CA ILE A 68 -4.25 -11.07 -2.96
C ILE A 68 -3.05 -10.94 -2.02
N ASN A 69 -3.28 -10.61 -0.75
CA ASN A 69 -2.21 -10.51 0.23
C ASN A 69 -1.54 -11.88 0.40
N PRO A 70 -0.20 -11.97 0.29
CA PRO A 70 0.48 -13.26 0.35
C PRO A 70 0.31 -13.97 1.70
N LEU A 71 0.17 -13.24 2.81
CA LEU A 71 -0.04 -13.83 4.14
C LEU A 71 -1.51 -14.16 4.43
N GLU A 72 -2.46 -13.56 3.71
CA GLU A 72 -3.86 -14.05 3.73
C GLU A 72 -3.98 -15.37 2.98
N ASN A 73 -3.18 -15.55 1.93
CA ASN A 73 -3.14 -16.75 1.10
C ASN A 73 -2.25 -17.89 1.66
N ASP A 74 -1.44 -17.61 2.69
CA ASP A 74 -0.65 -18.61 3.43
C ASP A 74 -0.94 -18.56 4.95
N PRO A 75 -2.19 -18.77 5.37
CA PRO A 75 -2.60 -18.56 6.77
C PRO A 75 -1.94 -19.52 7.75
N LEU A 76 -1.42 -20.65 7.27
CA LEU A 76 -0.71 -21.67 8.05
C LEU A 76 0.82 -21.50 8.00
N GLY A 77 1.35 -20.54 7.23
CA GLY A 77 2.79 -20.31 7.08
C GLY A 77 3.53 -21.49 6.46
N LEU A 78 2.91 -22.19 5.52
CA LEU A 78 3.47 -23.39 4.88
C LEU A 78 4.43 -23.06 3.74
N ALA A 79 4.32 -21.88 3.13
CA ALA A 79 5.08 -21.47 1.97
C ALA A 79 6.04 -20.31 2.26
N ILE A 80 5.61 -19.36 3.10
CA ILE A 80 6.29 -18.09 3.30
C ILE A 80 6.94 -18.06 4.68
N GLY A 81 8.27 -18.14 4.71
CA GLY A 81 9.08 -18.08 5.91
C GLY A 81 10.49 -17.55 5.61
N ALA A 82 11.37 -17.57 6.61
CA ALA A 82 12.75 -17.15 6.42
C ALA A 82 13.43 -17.96 5.30
N GLY A 83 14.08 -17.27 4.37
CA GLY A 83 14.72 -17.85 3.18
C GLY A 83 13.80 -17.99 1.97
N THR A 84 12.48 -17.80 2.10
CA THR A 84 11.56 -17.85 0.96
C THR A 84 11.87 -16.71 -0.02
N PRO A 85 12.10 -17.02 -1.32
CA PRO A 85 12.25 -16.01 -2.36
C PRO A 85 10.96 -15.22 -2.56
N VAL A 86 11.06 -13.91 -2.73
CA VAL A 86 9.92 -13.00 -2.95
C VAL A 86 10.32 -11.91 -3.94
N LEU A 87 9.35 -11.23 -4.53
CA LEU A 87 9.60 -9.92 -5.13
C LEU A 87 9.44 -8.83 -4.08
N LEU A 88 10.44 -7.97 -3.96
CA LEU A 88 10.35 -6.70 -3.25
C LEU A 88 10.49 -5.58 -4.28
N ASN A 89 9.40 -4.85 -4.52
CA ASN A 89 9.34 -3.79 -5.53
C ASN A 89 9.77 -4.26 -6.94
N GLY A 90 9.42 -5.49 -7.32
CA GLY A 90 9.78 -6.09 -8.61
C GLY A 90 11.15 -6.77 -8.66
N SER A 91 12.03 -6.53 -7.67
CA SER A 91 13.33 -7.19 -7.58
C SER A 91 13.24 -8.50 -6.80
N VAL A 92 13.97 -9.53 -7.23
CA VAL A 92 14.06 -10.79 -6.47
C VAL A 92 14.83 -10.54 -5.17
N GLY A 93 14.18 -10.85 -4.06
CA GLY A 93 14.72 -10.79 -2.72
C GLY A 93 14.41 -12.07 -1.94
N MET A 94 14.59 -11.98 -0.62
CA MET A 94 14.23 -13.07 0.28
C MET A 94 13.64 -12.52 1.58
N VAL A 95 12.73 -13.29 2.16
CA VAL A 95 12.26 -13.09 3.52
C VAL A 95 13.41 -13.40 4.49
N THR A 96 13.72 -12.48 5.40
CA THR A 96 14.76 -12.67 6.42
C THR A 96 14.21 -13.15 7.76
N GLY A 97 12.89 -13.10 7.95
CA GLY A 97 12.21 -13.55 9.15
C GLY A 97 10.93 -12.76 9.42
N GLU A 98 10.41 -12.86 10.64
CA GLU A 98 9.26 -12.08 11.09
C GLU A 98 9.58 -10.60 11.19
N GLY A 99 8.63 -9.75 10.78
CA GLY A 99 8.76 -8.31 10.91
C GLY A 99 8.50 -7.81 12.33
N THR A 100 8.85 -6.56 12.59
CA THR A 100 8.68 -5.96 13.91
C THR A 100 7.19 -5.92 14.31
N ARG A 101 6.89 -6.23 15.58
CA ARG A 101 5.50 -6.34 16.10
C ARG A 101 4.63 -7.38 15.37
N SER A 102 5.24 -8.37 14.71
CA SER A 102 4.53 -9.54 14.21
C SER A 102 3.97 -10.36 15.37
N THR A 103 2.78 -10.93 15.19
CA THR A 103 2.19 -11.94 16.07
C THR A 103 1.57 -13.04 15.21
N SER A 104 1.21 -14.18 15.81
CA SER A 104 0.49 -15.26 15.13
C SER A 104 -0.80 -14.78 14.46
N GLU A 105 -1.51 -13.84 15.07
CA GLU A 105 -2.78 -13.30 14.56
C GLU A 105 -2.56 -12.19 13.52
N ARG A 106 -1.42 -11.49 13.57
CA ARG A 106 -1.10 -10.34 12.70
C ARG A 106 0.32 -10.47 12.14
N PRO A 107 0.60 -11.50 11.34
CA PRO A 107 1.94 -11.73 10.83
C PRO A 107 2.32 -10.65 9.82
N ASN A 108 3.61 -10.34 9.78
CA ASN A 108 4.25 -9.49 8.78
C ASN A 108 5.73 -9.91 8.67
N LEU A 109 6.42 -9.45 7.62
CA LEU A 109 7.73 -9.98 7.23
C LEU A 109 8.83 -8.91 7.35
N THR A 110 10.06 -9.38 7.57
CA THR A 110 11.28 -8.68 7.16
C THR A 110 11.79 -9.24 5.84
N VAL A 111 12.27 -8.38 4.94
CA VAL A 111 12.68 -8.74 3.58
C VAL A 111 13.87 -7.92 3.16
N ILE A 112 14.77 -8.53 2.39
CA ILE A 112 15.89 -7.87 1.74
C ILE A 112 15.89 -8.15 0.24
N ALA A 113 16.19 -7.14 -0.58
CA ALA A 113 16.40 -7.31 -2.01
C ALA A 113 17.39 -6.27 -2.57
N ASP A 114 17.96 -6.57 -3.73
CA ASP A 114 18.79 -5.64 -4.50
C ASP A 114 17.93 -4.52 -5.10
N MET A 115 18.39 -3.28 -5.01
CA MET A 115 17.67 -2.13 -5.56
C MET A 115 17.79 -2.02 -7.08
N THR A 116 18.82 -2.62 -7.70
CA THR A 116 19.07 -2.57 -9.15
C THR A 116 17.94 -3.19 -9.96
N GLY A 117 17.32 -4.25 -9.44
CA GLY A 117 16.18 -4.93 -10.07
C GLY A 117 14.81 -4.32 -9.74
N MET A 118 14.76 -3.25 -8.94
CA MET A 118 13.47 -2.69 -8.51
C MET A 118 12.85 -1.83 -9.61
N GLN A 119 11.53 -1.88 -9.70
CA GLN A 119 10.75 -1.04 -10.60
C GLN A 119 10.15 0.13 -9.80
N PRO A 120 10.40 1.40 -10.20
CA PRO A 120 9.88 2.57 -9.47
C PRO A 120 8.36 2.59 -9.29
N ARG A 121 7.58 2.00 -10.20
CA ARG A 121 6.11 1.90 -10.07
C ARG A 121 5.63 1.12 -8.85
N TYR A 122 6.48 0.27 -8.27
CA TYR A 122 6.18 -0.55 -7.12
C TYR A 122 6.72 -0.01 -5.79
N MET A 123 7.40 1.13 -5.82
CA MET A 123 7.89 1.80 -4.61
C MET A 123 7.87 3.31 -4.73
N GLY A 124 7.47 4.00 -3.67
CA GLY A 124 7.39 5.45 -3.77
C GLY A 124 7.26 6.15 -2.44
N GLY A 125 7.67 7.42 -2.45
CA GLY A 125 7.38 8.34 -1.37
C GLY A 125 5.90 8.65 -1.32
N PHE A 126 5.34 8.64 -0.11
CA PHE A 126 3.96 8.96 0.18
C PHE A 126 3.93 10.04 1.26
N LYS A 127 3.47 11.23 0.90
CA LYS A 127 3.38 12.36 1.85
C LYS A 127 2.20 12.17 2.79
N THR A 128 2.47 12.21 4.09
CA THR A 128 1.45 12.17 5.14
C THR A 128 1.49 13.45 5.98
N SER A 129 0.46 13.68 6.78
CA SER A 129 0.37 14.81 7.70
C SER A 129 1.38 14.74 8.86
N ALA A 130 2.00 13.57 9.07
CA ALA A 130 3.01 13.33 10.09
C ALA A 130 4.43 13.12 9.52
N GLY A 131 4.63 13.27 8.21
CA GLY A 131 5.92 13.10 7.55
C GLY A 131 5.86 12.21 6.31
N PRO A 132 6.99 12.02 5.61
CA PRO A 132 7.05 11.10 4.48
C PRO A 132 6.99 9.63 4.95
N GLU A 133 6.32 8.80 4.16
CA GLU A 133 6.32 7.34 4.26
C GLU A 133 6.83 6.72 2.96
N CYS A 134 7.33 5.49 3.04
CA CYS A 134 7.75 4.73 1.86
C CYS A 134 6.78 3.58 1.61
N ILE A 135 6.04 3.64 0.51
CA ILE A 135 5.22 2.53 0.07
C ILE A 135 6.13 1.54 -0.65
N THR A 136 6.01 0.28 -0.28
CA THR A 136 6.71 -0.86 -0.88
C THR A 136 5.69 -1.94 -1.22
N SER A 137 6.03 -2.76 -2.21
CA SER A 137 5.22 -3.89 -2.63
C SER A 137 5.97 -5.19 -2.37
N LEU A 138 5.22 -6.24 -2.06
CA LEU A 138 5.78 -7.58 -1.88
C LEU A 138 4.90 -8.60 -2.60
N GLY A 139 5.54 -9.41 -3.45
CA GLY A 139 4.91 -10.54 -4.13
C GLY A 139 5.56 -11.84 -3.70
N ALA A 140 4.77 -12.85 -3.35
CA ALA A 140 5.27 -14.17 -2.99
C ALA A 140 4.56 -15.23 -3.84
N ALA A 141 5.32 -16.24 -4.26
CA ALA A 141 4.77 -17.38 -4.98
C ALA A 141 4.43 -18.48 -3.97
N ILE A 142 3.19 -18.96 -3.99
CA ILE A 142 2.71 -20.01 -3.08
C ILE A 142 2.63 -21.32 -3.89
N PRO A 143 3.53 -22.29 -3.66
CA PRO A 143 3.46 -23.58 -4.35
C PRO A 143 2.28 -24.39 -3.85
N VAL A 144 1.45 -24.88 -4.77
CA VAL A 144 0.31 -25.74 -4.45
C VAL A 144 0.79 -27.19 -4.46
N LEU A 145 1.05 -27.74 -3.26
CA LEU A 145 1.58 -29.10 -3.09
C LEU A 145 0.52 -30.09 -2.61
N ASP A 146 -0.45 -29.62 -1.82
CA ASP A 146 -1.60 -30.39 -1.35
C ASP A 146 -2.80 -29.48 -1.02
N ASP A 147 -3.88 -30.09 -0.55
CA ASP A 147 -5.17 -29.41 -0.27
C ASP A 147 -5.07 -28.31 0.79
N ARG A 148 -4.03 -28.31 1.65
CA ARG A 148 -3.85 -27.26 2.67
C ARG A 148 -3.52 -25.92 2.04
N GLN A 149 -2.71 -25.88 0.96
CA GLN A 149 -2.47 -24.64 0.23
C GLN A 149 -3.71 -24.21 -0.54
N ILE A 150 -4.45 -25.14 -1.14
CA ILE A 150 -5.71 -24.82 -1.81
C ILE A 150 -6.67 -24.13 -0.82
N ALA A 151 -6.81 -24.67 0.39
CA ALA A 151 -7.67 -24.08 1.42
C ALA A 151 -7.26 -22.63 1.80
N GLY A 152 -5.97 -22.31 1.80
CA GLY A 152 -5.47 -20.95 2.04
C GLY A 152 -5.74 -19.98 0.88
N LEU A 153 -5.69 -20.47 -0.36
CA LEU A 153 -5.89 -19.68 -1.58
C LEU A 153 -7.36 -19.33 -1.88
N LEU A 154 -8.32 -19.90 -1.14
CA LEU A 154 -9.76 -19.65 -1.33
C LEU A 154 -10.28 -18.42 -0.56
N VAL A 155 -9.39 -17.64 0.04
CA VAL A 155 -9.76 -16.41 0.75
C VAL A 155 -10.30 -15.37 -0.23
N LEU A 156 -11.40 -14.72 0.14
CA LEU A 156 -12.00 -13.61 -0.61
C LEU A 156 -12.07 -12.35 0.26
N ASP A 157 -12.19 -11.20 -0.40
CA ASP A 157 -12.25 -9.89 0.27
C ASP A 157 -13.34 -9.78 1.34
N GLU A 158 -14.52 -10.43 1.17
CA GLU A 158 -15.59 -10.45 2.19
C GLU A 158 -15.23 -11.32 3.41
N GLY A 159 -14.32 -12.27 3.22
CA GLY A 159 -13.84 -13.17 4.27
C GLY A 159 -12.72 -12.59 5.12
N ILE A 160 -12.14 -11.44 4.74
CA ILE A 160 -11.01 -10.83 5.46
C ILE A 160 -11.51 -9.69 6.35
N PRO A 161 -11.46 -9.85 7.68
CA PRO A 161 -11.92 -8.82 8.61
C PRO A 161 -11.03 -7.58 8.57
N LEU A 162 -11.68 -6.41 8.60
CA LEU A 162 -11.06 -5.10 8.68
C LEU A 162 -11.60 -4.37 9.92
N PRO A 163 -10.93 -4.49 11.09
CA PRO A 163 -11.32 -3.78 12.30
C PRO A 163 -11.22 -2.26 12.09
N VAL A 164 -12.21 -1.52 12.59
CA VAL A 164 -12.22 -0.05 12.56
C VAL A 164 -11.95 0.49 13.95
N ALA A 165 -10.82 1.16 14.15
CA ALA A 165 -10.40 1.63 15.48
C ALA A 165 -10.23 3.15 15.54
N ASP A 166 -10.38 3.71 16.74
CA ASP A 166 -9.96 5.08 17.01
C ASP A 166 -8.42 5.19 16.89
N ILE A 167 -7.94 6.20 16.16
CA ILE A 167 -6.51 6.38 15.94
C ILE A 167 -5.75 6.67 17.25
N THR A 168 -6.40 7.31 18.23
CA THR A 168 -5.78 7.72 19.49
C THR A 168 -5.78 6.58 20.50
N THR A 169 -6.95 6.00 20.78
CA THR A 169 -7.10 4.98 21.84
C THR A 169 -6.90 3.55 21.35
N ARG A 170 -6.88 3.33 20.02
CA ARG A 170 -6.84 2.00 19.37
C ARG A 170 -8.02 1.08 19.75
N THR A 171 -9.04 1.64 20.38
CA THR A 171 -10.29 0.92 20.70
C THR A 171 -11.04 0.65 19.40
N VAL A 172 -11.45 -0.59 19.18
CA VAL A 172 -12.29 -0.98 18.05
C VAL A 172 -13.70 -0.40 18.24
N LEU A 173 -14.21 0.24 17.20
CA LEU A 173 -15.50 0.97 17.19
C LEU A 173 -16.51 0.38 16.20
N GLY A 174 -16.03 -0.48 15.31
CA GLY A 174 -16.79 -1.11 14.25
C GLY A 174 -15.94 -2.14 13.53
N GLU A 175 -16.58 -2.79 12.57
CA GLU A 175 -15.98 -3.82 11.74
C GLU A 175 -16.43 -3.58 10.30
N GLY A 176 -15.55 -3.97 9.38
CA GLY A 176 -15.83 -4.12 7.97
C GLY A 176 -15.01 -5.29 7.44
N THR A 177 -14.94 -5.40 6.14
CA THR A 177 -14.16 -6.39 5.41
C THR A 177 -13.35 -5.70 4.33
N TYR A 178 -12.41 -6.41 3.70
CA TYR A 178 -11.72 -5.84 2.55
C TYR A 178 -12.66 -5.65 1.34
N ALA A 179 -13.83 -6.29 1.32
CA ALA A 179 -14.84 -6.04 0.28
C ALA A 179 -15.39 -4.60 0.34
N ASP A 180 -15.51 -4.03 1.55
CA ASP A 180 -15.89 -2.63 1.74
C ASP A 180 -14.87 -1.64 1.13
N VAL A 181 -13.65 -2.11 0.85
CA VAL A 181 -12.55 -1.33 0.24
C VAL A 181 -12.42 -1.63 -1.25
N TRP A 182 -12.37 -2.90 -1.62
CA TRP A 182 -11.95 -3.34 -2.96
C TRP A 182 -13.08 -3.84 -3.83
N GLN A 183 -14.24 -4.25 -3.31
CA GLN A 183 -15.39 -4.63 -4.16
C GLN A 183 -16.23 -3.42 -4.54
N GLN A 184 -15.57 -2.45 -5.17
CA GLN A 184 -16.17 -1.24 -5.69
C GLN A 184 -16.17 -1.27 -7.23
N PRO A 185 -17.16 -0.65 -7.90
CA PRO A 185 -17.27 -0.69 -9.36
C PRO A 185 -16.01 -0.18 -10.07
N ASP A 186 -15.37 0.87 -9.54
CA ASP A 186 -14.14 1.45 -10.09
C ASP A 186 -13.07 1.60 -9.00
N ARG A 187 -12.08 0.70 -8.98
CA ARG A 187 -10.99 0.74 -7.98
C ARG A 187 -9.98 1.85 -8.26
N GLU A 188 -9.79 2.16 -9.54
CA GLU A 188 -8.89 3.19 -10.04
C GLU A 188 -9.53 4.57 -9.97
N VAL A 189 -8.68 5.60 -9.89
CA VAL A 189 -9.14 6.99 -10.01
C VAL A 189 -9.16 7.40 -11.48
N THR A 190 -10.26 7.98 -11.93
CA THR A 190 -10.40 8.63 -13.23
C THR A 190 -10.44 10.14 -13.03
N TYR A 191 -9.66 10.87 -13.83
CA TYR A 191 -9.73 12.33 -13.92
C TYR A 191 -10.52 12.69 -15.17
N HIS A 192 -11.48 13.59 -15.03
CA HIS A 192 -12.34 14.06 -16.11
C HIS A 192 -12.02 15.53 -16.44
N PRO A 193 -11.20 15.81 -17.47
CA PRO A 193 -10.81 17.18 -17.80
C PRO A 193 -12.00 18.10 -18.09
N GLY A 194 -13.07 17.57 -18.67
CA GLY A 194 -14.29 18.32 -18.95
C GLY A 194 -15.09 18.74 -17.72
N TRP A 195 -14.77 18.22 -16.53
CA TRP A 195 -15.37 18.62 -15.25
C TRP A 195 -14.44 19.57 -14.47
N CYS A 196 -13.26 19.89 -15.02
CA CYS A 196 -12.28 20.73 -14.35
C CYS A 196 -12.52 22.22 -14.60
N GLU A 197 -12.90 22.96 -13.56
CA GLU A 197 -13.11 24.42 -13.60
C GLU A 197 -11.81 25.25 -13.57
N GLU A 198 -10.66 24.65 -13.89
CA GLU A 198 -9.38 25.36 -14.00
C GLU A 198 -9.03 26.31 -12.83
N CYS A 199 -9.32 25.91 -11.58
CA CYS A 199 -9.08 26.75 -10.39
C CYS A 199 -7.64 27.31 -10.36
N SER A 200 -7.46 28.52 -9.82
CA SER A 200 -6.15 29.17 -9.70
C SER A 200 -5.10 28.32 -8.97
N THR A 201 -5.54 27.57 -7.95
CA THR A 201 -4.73 26.56 -7.25
C THR A 201 -5.46 25.22 -7.27
N CYS A 202 -4.82 24.16 -7.76
CA CYS A 202 -5.42 22.83 -7.78
C CYS A 202 -5.20 22.12 -6.44
N ALA A 203 -6.25 22.05 -5.60
CA ALA A 203 -6.21 21.33 -4.33
C ALA A 203 -5.90 19.83 -4.51
N ALA A 204 -6.48 19.18 -5.53
CA ALA A 204 -6.22 17.77 -5.84
C ALA A 204 -4.75 17.47 -6.16
N ALA A 205 -4.08 18.35 -6.91
CA ALA A 205 -2.64 18.22 -7.19
C ALA A 205 -1.80 18.46 -5.92
N ALA A 206 -2.18 19.45 -5.11
CA ALA A 206 -1.49 19.77 -3.86
C ALA A 206 -1.54 18.63 -2.83
N VAL A 207 -2.67 17.92 -2.72
CA VAL A 207 -2.82 16.78 -1.80
C VAL A 207 -2.30 15.47 -2.35
N CYS A 208 -1.95 15.37 -3.64
CA CYS A 208 -1.53 14.10 -4.24
C CYS A 208 -0.27 13.57 -3.54
N PRO A 209 -0.35 12.47 -2.76
CA PRO A 209 0.72 12.11 -1.83
C PRO A 209 1.97 11.57 -2.54
N THR A 210 1.82 11.05 -3.75
CA THR A 210 2.89 10.54 -4.61
C THR A 210 3.26 11.52 -5.73
N GLY A 211 2.58 12.67 -5.82
CA GLY A 211 2.75 13.65 -6.90
C GLY A 211 2.32 13.14 -8.27
N ALA A 212 1.50 12.09 -8.34
CA ALA A 212 1.06 11.44 -9.58
C ALA A 212 0.10 12.26 -10.45
N PHE A 213 -0.41 13.40 -10.00
CA PHE A 213 -1.39 14.18 -10.74
C PHE A 213 -0.92 15.60 -11.03
N SER A 214 -1.07 16.04 -12.28
CA SER A 214 -1.13 17.46 -12.65
C SER A 214 -2.32 17.72 -13.57
N ARG A 215 -2.79 18.97 -13.65
CA ARG A 215 -3.93 19.32 -14.50
C ARG A 215 -3.60 19.12 -15.98
N GLU A 216 -2.37 19.41 -16.37
CA GLU A 216 -1.91 19.42 -17.76
C GLU A 216 -1.63 18.00 -18.26
N ALA A 217 -1.02 17.15 -17.43
CA ALA A 217 -0.60 15.81 -17.81
C ALA A 217 -1.62 14.72 -17.40
N GLY A 218 -2.57 15.03 -16.51
CA GLY A 218 -3.50 14.06 -15.95
C GLY A 218 -2.85 13.18 -14.87
N ILE A 219 -3.30 11.93 -14.78
CA ILE A 219 -2.85 10.96 -13.79
C ILE A 219 -1.72 10.10 -14.38
N ASP A 220 -0.55 10.18 -13.77
CA ASP A 220 0.56 9.26 -13.97
C ASP A 220 0.27 7.92 -13.29
N ARG A 221 0.02 6.89 -14.10
CA ARG A 221 -0.39 5.56 -13.63
C ARG A 221 0.72 4.77 -12.97
N ASP A 222 1.98 5.09 -13.22
CA ASP A 222 3.11 4.43 -12.54
C ASP A 222 3.35 5.02 -11.15
N ARG A 223 2.81 6.20 -10.85
CA ARG A 223 2.91 6.83 -9.50
C ARG A 223 1.59 6.83 -8.73
N CYS A 224 0.46 6.66 -9.38
CA CYS A 224 -0.85 6.73 -8.74
C CYS A 224 -1.15 5.44 -7.97
N LEU A 225 -1.40 5.54 -6.67
CA LEU A 225 -1.85 4.41 -5.84
C LEU A 225 -3.37 4.24 -5.80
N ALA A 226 -4.13 5.01 -6.60
CA ALA A 226 -5.58 5.11 -6.51
C ALA A 226 -6.08 5.41 -5.08
N CYS A 227 -5.33 6.24 -4.34
CA CYS A 227 -5.53 6.46 -2.90
C CYS A 227 -6.78 7.27 -2.51
N THR A 228 -7.59 7.69 -3.49
CA THR A 228 -8.82 8.51 -3.38
C THR A 228 -8.70 9.93 -2.84
N ALA A 229 -7.53 10.38 -2.39
CA ALA A 229 -7.38 11.71 -1.80
C ALA A 229 -7.86 12.87 -2.69
N CYS A 230 -7.62 12.77 -4.00
CA CYS A 230 -8.02 13.80 -4.96
C CYS A 230 -9.55 13.94 -5.11
N LEU A 231 -10.32 12.86 -4.91
CA LEU A 231 -11.79 12.91 -4.95
C LEU A 231 -12.31 13.89 -3.90
N PHE A 232 -11.81 13.76 -2.66
CA PHE A 232 -12.27 14.56 -1.52
C PHE A 232 -11.66 15.96 -1.47
N ALA A 233 -10.61 16.22 -2.26
CA ALA A 233 -9.93 17.52 -2.29
C ALA A 233 -10.38 18.40 -3.45
N CYS A 234 -10.89 17.84 -4.54
CA CYS A 234 -11.37 18.64 -5.67
C CYS A 234 -12.73 19.28 -5.32
N PRO A 235 -12.85 20.62 -5.29
CA PRO A 235 -14.12 21.27 -4.95
C PRO A 235 -15.17 21.19 -6.07
N ASN A 236 -14.80 20.71 -7.26
CA ASN A 236 -15.66 20.64 -8.44
C ASN A 236 -15.82 19.20 -8.94
N ASP A 237 -15.51 18.20 -8.11
CA ASP A 237 -15.76 16.79 -8.39
C ASP A 237 -15.18 16.27 -9.73
N ALA A 238 -14.03 16.81 -10.16
CA ALA A 238 -13.40 16.42 -11.43
C ALA A 238 -12.77 15.01 -11.43
N PHE A 239 -12.97 14.23 -10.38
CA PHE A 239 -12.42 12.89 -10.21
C PHE A 239 -13.50 11.90 -9.80
N GLU A 240 -13.36 10.67 -10.27
CA GLU A 240 -14.31 9.59 -10.01
C GLU A 240 -13.55 8.31 -9.63
N ALA A 241 -14.04 7.61 -8.62
CA ALA A 241 -13.67 6.25 -8.24
C ALA A 241 -14.72 5.73 -7.24
N GLY A 242 -14.81 4.42 -7.08
CA GLY A 242 -15.49 3.85 -5.93
C GLY A 242 -14.61 3.97 -4.68
N GLU A 243 -14.94 4.91 -3.77
CA GLU A 243 -14.14 5.12 -2.57
C GLU A 243 -14.27 4.00 -1.52
N GLY A 244 -15.40 3.29 -1.51
CA GLY A 244 -15.76 2.38 -0.42
C GLY A 244 -16.17 3.10 0.87
N SER A 245 -16.65 2.34 1.85
CA SER A 245 -17.09 2.91 3.12
C SER A 245 -17.11 1.88 4.23
N LEU A 246 -16.85 2.31 5.46
CA LEU A 246 -16.88 1.46 6.65
C LEU A 246 -18.06 1.83 7.54
N ARG A 247 -18.45 0.92 8.43
CA ARG A 247 -19.49 1.16 9.42
C ARG A 247 -18.89 1.37 10.81
N VAL A 248 -19.24 2.48 11.45
CA VAL A 248 -18.91 2.76 12.84
C VAL A 248 -20.19 3.07 13.58
N ARG A 249 -20.58 2.22 14.54
CA ARG A 249 -21.82 2.36 15.33
C ARG A 249 -23.06 2.60 14.45
N GLY A 250 -23.19 1.85 13.35
CA GLY A 250 -24.30 1.95 12.40
C GLY A 250 -24.24 3.12 11.41
N ARG A 251 -23.29 4.05 11.56
CA ARG A 251 -23.07 5.15 10.62
C ARG A 251 -22.07 4.75 9.54
N ARG A 252 -22.39 5.06 8.28
CA ARG A 252 -21.47 4.94 7.14
C ARG A 252 -20.42 6.04 7.21
N ILE A 253 -19.15 5.65 7.15
CA ILE A 253 -17.98 6.52 7.13
C ILE A 253 -17.26 6.30 5.79
N PRO A 254 -17.08 7.33 4.94
CA PRO A 254 -16.36 7.17 3.68
C PRO A 254 -14.88 6.84 3.94
N ILE A 255 -14.30 5.99 3.09
CA ILE A 255 -12.86 5.78 3.05
C ILE A 255 -12.26 6.88 2.19
N THR A 256 -11.60 7.86 2.81
CA THR A 256 -11.03 8.99 2.07
C THR A 256 -9.58 8.77 1.67
N LEU A 257 -8.93 7.77 2.27
CA LEU A 257 -7.57 7.40 1.96
C LEU A 257 -7.36 5.88 1.94
N ARG A 258 -6.90 5.36 0.81
CA ARG A 258 -6.34 4.01 0.67
C ARG A 258 -4.81 4.12 0.60
N GLN A 259 -4.09 3.62 1.60
CA GLN A 259 -2.62 3.64 1.62
C GLN A 259 -2.00 2.39 1.00
N SER A 260 -2.64 1.87 -0.04
CA SER A 260 -2.21 0.70 -0.81
C SER A 260 -2.87 0.77 -2.19
N GLY A 261 -2.19 0.28 -3.23
CA GLY A 261 -2.75 0.19 -4.59
C GLY A 261 -3.01 -1.28 -4.95
N ARG A 262 -4.27 -1.68 -5.05
CA ARG A 262 -4.66 -3.06 -5.43
C ARG A 262 -4.21 -3.40 -6.84
N THR A 263 -4.43 -2.51 -7.79
CA THR A 263 -4.05 -2.70 -9.21
C THR A 263 -2.55 -2.93 -9.35
N LEU A 264 -1.71 -2.08 -8.74
CA LEU A 264 -0.25 -2.25 -8.77
C LEU A 264 0.20 -3.56 -8.10
N ALA A 265 -0.48 -4.01 -7.05
CA ALA A 265 -0.20 -5.31 -6.44
C ALA A 265 -0.60 -6.48 -7.36
N GLU A 266 -1.72 -6.39 -8.06
CA GLU A 266 -2.12 -7.38 -9.08
C GLU A 266 -1.14 -7.40 -10.26
N ASP A 267 -0.59 -6.25 -10.64
CA ASP A 267 0.45 -6.16 -11.65
C ASP A 267 1.74 -6.85 -11.18
N LEU A 268 2.16 -6.64 -9.93
CA LEU A 268 3.30 -7.36 -9.35
C LEU A 268 3.09 -8.89 -9.34
N CYS A 269 1.85 -9.35 -9.10
CA CYS A 269 1.50 -10.77 -9.22
C CYS A 269 1.66 -11.27 -10.66
N ARG A 270 1.34 -10.46 -11.68
CA ARG A 270 1.56 -10.80 -13.10
C ARG A 270 3.04 -10.84 -13.43
N ASP A 271 3.83 -9.86 -12.98
CA ASP A 271 5.28 -9.85 -13.16
C ASP A 271 5.92 -11.11 -12.55
N LEU A 272 5.53 -11.47 -11.32
CA LEU A 272 6.01 -12.69 -10.68
C LEU A 272 5.62 -13.94 -11.47
N LYS A 273 4.39 -14.02 -11.96
CA LYS A 273 3.94 -15.13 -12.81
C LYS A 273 4.80 -15.23 -14.07
N GLU A 274 5.03 -14.13 -14.77
CA GLU A 274 5.87 -14.10 -15.98
C GLU A 274 7.30 -14.53 -15.67
N MET A 275 7.88 -14.02 -14.58
CA MET A 275 9.22 -14.42 -14.15
C MET A 275 9.33 -15.92 -13.84
N ILE A 276 8.29 -16.53 -13.26
CA ILE A 276 8.24 -17.98 -13.03
C ILE A 276 8.19 -18.74 -14.37
N LEU A 277 7.31 -18.33 -15.28
CA LEU A 277 7.15 -18.98 -16.59
C LEU A 277 8.43 -18.87 -17.44
N ASP A 278 9.14 -17.75 -17.34
CA ASP A 278 10.42 -17.50 -18.02
C ASP A 278 11.63 -18.10 -17.28
N SER A 279 11.43 -18.81 -16.17
CA SER A 279 12.51 -19.34 -15.32
C SER A 279 13.47 -18.28 -14.76
N ARG A 280 13.02 -17.03 -14.63
CA ARG A 280 13.73 -15.90 -13.99
C ARG A 280 13.45 -15.78 -12.50
N PHE A 281 12.59 -16.63 -11.94
CA PHE A 281 12.30 -16.74 -10.52
C PHE A 281 12.30 -18.22 -10.09
N THR A 282 12.96 -18.54 -8.99
CA THR A 282 13.05 -19.91 -8.46
C THR A 282 12.54 -19.98 -7.02
N PHE A 283 11.89 -21.09 -6.66
CA PHE A 283 11.35 -21.32 -5.30
C PHE A 283 12.42 -21.71 -4.29
N THR A 284 13.54 -22.26 -4.74
CA THR A 284 14.72 -22.49 -3.91
C THR A 284 15.66 -21.32 -4.12
N GLY A 285 15.94 -20.55 -3.06
CA GLY A 285 16.97 -19.52 -3.11
C GLY A 285 18.29 -20.11 -3.59
N GLY A 286 18.95 -19.45 -4.56
CA GLY A 286 20.29 -19.85 -5.02
C GLY A 286 20.39 -20.40 -6.44
N GLY A 287 19.69 -19.81 -7.42
CA GLY A 287 19.72 -20.32 -8.79
C GLY A 287 19.55 -19.31 -9.90
N ILE A 288 20.31 -18.21 -9.91
CA ILE A 288 20.73 -17.57 -11.18
C ILE A 288 22.18 -17.12 -11.00
N ARG A 289 23.10 -17.80 -11.68
CA ARG A 289 24.48 -17.34 -11.91
C ARG A 289 24.51 -16.51 -13.18
#